data_AF-A0AA96V6M2-F1
#
_entry.id   AF-A0AA96V6M2-F1
#
_cell.length_a   1.000
_cell.length_b   1.000
_cell.length_c   1.000
_cell.angle_alpha   90.00
_cell.angle_beta   90.00
_cell.angle_gamma   90.00
#
_symmetry.space_group_name_H-M   'P 1'
#
loop_
_entity.id
_entity.type
_entity.pdbx_description
1 polymer ?
#
loop_
_entity_poly.entity_id
_entity_poly.type
_entity_poly.pdbx_seq_one_letter_code
_entity_poly.pdbx_strand_id
1 'polypeptide(L)'
;MSTVKNAPRTATTIVIRSDSSARVSHSRDPYYSLMRRVFQEDATAVRGQKFLNMVEERHKSGNPLRTDEWEMIIEQLGTSRASFYSMRNKLMGAGLISVKNQKYRLSGQFSKDLIDMARWWWTAILGNEEDSGDL
;
A
#
# COMPACT_ATOMS: atom_id res chain seq x y z
N MET A 1 -16.85 -12.01 -1.48
CA MET A 1 -16.13 -10.74 -1.71
C MET A 1 -17.03 -9.84 -2.54
N SER A 2 -17.53 -8.72 -2.01
CA SER A 2 -18.18 -7.72 -2.86
C SER A 2 -17.10 -6.92 -3.58
N THR A 3 -16.90 -7.18 -4.87
CA THR A 3 -16.10 -6.33 -5.74
C THR A 3 -16.87 -5.03 -5.97
N VAL A 4 -16.31 -3.90 -5.52
CA VAL A 4 -16.85 -2.57 -5.84
C VAL A 4 -16.69 -2.36 -7.34
N LYS A 5 -17.76 -2.59 -8.10
CA LYS A 5 -17.77 -2.58 -9.57
C LYS A 5 -17.50 -1.18 -10.17
N ASN A 6 -17.65 -0.12 -9.36
CA ASN A 6 -17.64 1.29 -9.79
C ASN A 6 -16.65 2.17 -9.02
N ALA A 7 -15.57 1.61 -8.47
CA ALA A 7 -14.51 2.46 -7.93
C ALA A 7 -13.82 3.21 -9.10
N PRO A 8 -13.58 4.53 -9.00
CA PRO A 8 -12.76 5.24 -9.99
C PRO A 8 -11.45 4.49 -10.22
N ARG A 9 -10.91 4.50 -11.44
CA ARG A 9 -9.66 3.80 -11.78
C ARG A 9 -8.46 4.16 -10.87
N THR A 10 -8.55 5.28 -10.16
CA THR A 10 -7.54 5.80 -9.21
C THR A 10 -7.79 5.37 -7.76
N ALA A 11 -8.98 4.87 -7.43
CA ALA A 11 -9.31 4.44 -6.08
C ALA A 11 -8.74 3.04 -5.80
N THR A 12 -8.11 2.88 -4.64
CA THR A 12 -7.57 1.58 -4.21
C THR A 12 -8.47 0.93 -3.20
N THR A 13 -9.01 -0.24 -3.54
CA THR A 13 -9.75 -1.09 -2.58
C THR A 13 -8.77 -1.85 -1.69
N ILE A 14 -8.98 -1.75 -0.38
CA ILE A 14 -8.22 -2.49 0.64
C ILE A 14 -9.16 -3.50 1.31
N VAL A 15 -8.75 -4.77 1.35
CA VAL A 15 -9.54 -5.83 1.99
C VAL A 15 -9.24 -5.90 3.48
N ILE A 16 -10.18 -5.49 4.34
CA ILE A 16 -10.07 -5.68 5.79
C ILE A 16 -10.53 -7.10 6.16
N ARG A 17 -9.82 -7.78 7.07
CA ARG A 17 -10.22 -9.08 7.65
C ARG A 17 -10.20 -8.91 9.16
N SER A 18 -11.28 -9.31 9.82
CA SER A 18 -11.48 -9.15 11.26
C SER A 18 -10.79 -10.22 12.12
N ASP A 19 -10.32 -11.30 11.51
CA ASP A 19 -9.64 -12.37 12.23
C ASP A 19 -8.30 -11.88 12.82
N SER A 20 -8.09 -12.13 14.11
CA SER A 20 -6.85 -11.79 14.84
C SER A 20 -5.59 -12.41 14.22
N SER A 21 -5.69 -13.60 13.63
CA SER A 21 -4.61 -14.28 12.92
C SER A 21 -4.24 -13.59 11.60
N ALA A 22 -5.12 -12.75 11.07
CA ALA A 22 -4.91 -12.00 9.84
C ALA A 22 -4.22 -10.65 10.05
N ARG A 23 -3.83 -10.30 11.28
CA ARG A 23 -3.10 -9.06 11.59
C ARG A 23 -1.77 -9.04 10.85
N VAL A 24 -1.55 -7.97 10.08
CA VAL A 24 -0.33 -7.77 9.29
C VAL A 24 0.91 -7.79 10.18
N SER A 25 0.84 -7.15 11.36
CA SER A 25 1.93 -7.09 12.34
C SER A 25 2.28 -8.44 12.97
N HIS A 26 1.38 -9.43 12.93
CA HIS A 26 1.61 -10.76 13.48
C HIS A 26 2.05 -11.76 12.40
N SER A 27 2.15 -11.32 11.14
CA SER A 27 2.56 -12.18 10.04
C SER A 27 4.07 -12.40 10.02
N ARG A 28 4.49 -13.59 9.55
CA ARG A 28 5.90 -13.88 9.23
C ARG A 28 6.42 -13.05 8.06
N ASP A 29 5.52 -12.62 7.17
CA ASP A 29 5.82 -11.70 6.08
C ASP A 29 4.76 -10.58 6.04
N PRO A 30 4.98 -9.50 6.82
CA PRO A 30 4.05 -8.38 6.89
C PRO A 30 3.85 -7.68 5.55
N TYR A 31 4.89 -7.57 4.72
CA TYR A 31 4.80 -6.88 3.44
C TYR A 31 3.92 -7.64 2.47
N TYR A 32 4.18 -8.94 2.30
CA TYR A 32 3.34 -9.78 1.47
C TYR A 32 1.89 -9.79 1.98
N SER A 33 1.71 -9.88 3.30
CA SER A 33 0.38 -9.86 3.93
C SER A 33 -0.37 -8.57 3.65
N LEU A 34 0.31 -7.42 3.70
CA LEU A 34 -0.24 -6.13 3.29
C LEU A 34 -0.55 -6.09 1.80
N MET A 35 0.34 -6.60 0.94
CA MET A 35 0.11 -6.63 -0.51
C MET A 35 -1.13 -7.46 -0.88
N ARG A 36 -1.40 -8.55 -0.16
CA ARG A 36 -2.63 -9.35 -0.32
C ARG A 36 -3.90 -8.62 0.12
N ARG A 37 -3.80 -7.48 0.80
CA ARG A 37 -4.93 -6.58 1.11
C ARG A 37 -5.24 -5.65 -0.07
N VAL A 38 -4.22 -5.28 -0.84
CA VAL A 38 -4.26 -4.28 -1.92
C VAL A 38 -4.47 -4.94 -3.29
N PHE A 39 -3.86 -6.10 -3.51
CA PHE A 39 -3.88 -6.84 -4.76
C PHE A 39 -4.71 -8.12 -4.62
N GLN A 40 -5.55 -8.37 -5.62
CA GLN A 40 -6.37 -9.58 -5.69
C GLN A 40 -5.53 -10.77 -6.16
N GLU A 41 -4.71 -10.56 -7.19
CA GLU A 41 -3.85 -11.58 -7.77
C GLU A 41 -2.54 -11.73 -7.01
N ASP A 42 -2.16 -12.98 -6.77
CA ASP A 42 -0.98 -13.33 -5.99
C ASP A 42 0.34 -12.88 -6.64
N ALA A 43 0.49 -13.14 -7.95
CA ALA A 43 1.66 -12.73 -8.70
C ALA A 43 1.88 -11.21 -8.66
N THR A 44 0.79 -10.43 -8.66
CA THR A 44 0.85 -8.97 -8.56
C THR A 44 1.16 -8.53 -7.14
N ALA A 45 0.68 -9.24 -6.12
CA ALA A 45 1.04 -8.98 -4.72
C ALA A 45 2.55 -9.20 -4.46
N VAL A 46 3.13 -10.28 -4.99
CA VAL A 46 4.57 -10.57 -4.88
C VAL A 46 5.40 -9.47 -5.57
N ARG A 47 5.01 -9.05 -6.77
CA ARG A 47 5.68 -7.93 -7.47
C ARG A 47 5.53 -6.61 -6.71
N GLY A 48 4.36 -6.34 -6.15
CA GLY A 48 4.08 -5.16 -5.34
C GLY A 48 4.97 -5.09 -4.11
N GLN A 49 5.15 -6.24 -3.43
CA GLN A 49 6.05 -6.39 -2.29
C GLN A 49 7.49 -6.08 -2.71
N LYS A 50 7.98 -6.72 -3.77
CA LYS A 50 9.34 -6.49 -4.29
C LYS A 50 9.58 -5.02 -4.60
N PHE A 51 8.66 -4.38 -5.33
CA PHE A 51 8.78 -2.97 -5.67
C PHE A 51 8.75 -2.06 -4.43
N LEU A 52 7.88 -2.34 -3.46
CA LEU A 52 7.83 -1.58 -2.22
C LEU A 52 9.13 -1.71 -1.41
N ASN A 53 9.71 -2.91 -1.34
CA ASN A 53 11.02 -3.14 -0.73
C ASN A 53 12.12 -2.33 -1.42
N MET A 54 12.15 -2.33 -2.76
CA MET A 54 13.14 -1.54 -3.51
C MET A 54 13.01 -0.04 -3.21
N VAL A 55 11.77 0.49 -3.13
CA VAL A 55 11.53 1.89 -2.76
C VAL A 55 12.00 2.17 -1.34
N GLU A 56 11.68 1.30 -0.39
CA GLU A 56 12.10 1.44 1.01
C GLU A 56 13.62 1.45 1.16
N GLU A 57 14.33 0.45 0.63
CA GLU A 57 15.79 0.35 0.72
C GLU A 57 16.46 1.57 0.11
N ARG A 58 16.05 1.97 -1.10
CA ARG A 58 16.60 3.12 -1.81
C ARG A 58 16.28 4.44 -1.11
N HIS A 59 15.11 4.56 -0.51
CA HIS A 59 14.75 5.73 0.28
C HIS A 59 15.59 5.82 1.56
N LYS A 60 15.71 4.73 2.33
CA LYS A 60 16.47 4.67 3.59
C LYS A 60 17.97 4.86 3.37
N SER A 61 18.50 4.42 2.23
CA SER A 61 19.92 4.62 1.86
C SER A 61 20.24 6.02 1.32
N GLY A 62 19.26 6.94 1.25
CA GLY A 62 19.48 8.30 0.73
C GLY A 62 19.62 8.39 -0.79
N ASN A 63 19.38 7.29 -1.52
CA ASN A 63 19.40 7.25 -2.97
C ASN A 63 18.04 6.78 -3.56
N PRO A 64 16.95 7.57 -3.42
CA PRO A 64 15.62 7.11 -3.81
C PRO A 64 15.53 6.75 -5.29
N LEU A 65 14.74 5.72 -5.61
CA LEU A 65 14.44 5.34 -7.00
C LEU A 65 13.82 6.52 -7.75
N ARG A 66 14.31 6.78 -8.95
CA ARG A 66 13.81 7.80 -9.87
C ARG A 66 12.77 7.21 -10.81
N THR A 67 11.85 8.04 -11.29
CA THR A 67 10.77 7.60 -12.18
C THR A 67 11.26 7.21 -13.57
N ASP A 68 12.42 7.70 -14.01
CA ASP A 68 13.05 7.33 -15.27
C ASP A 68 13.82 6.00 -15.20
N GLU A 69 14.10 5.47 -14.01
CA GLU A 69 14.67 4.13 -13.79
C GLU A 69 13.65 2.99 -14.04
N TRP A 70 12.49 3.29 -14.65
CA TRP A 70 11.39 2.33 -14.80
C TRP A 70 11.75 1.09 -15.62
N GLU A 71 12.63 1.20 -16.63
CA GLU A 71 13.05 0.08 -17.47
C GLU A 71 13.80 -0.99 -16.66
N MET A 72 14.77 -0.58 -15.86
CA MET A 72 15.46 -1.46 -14.91
C MET A 72 14.49 -2.09 -13.91
N ILE A 73 13.53 -1.31 -13.40
CA ILE A 73 12.57 -1.82 -12.42
C ILE A 73 11.68 -2.89 -13.05
N ILE A 74 11.18 -2.71 -14.28
CA ILE A 74 10.33 -3.73 -14.91
C ILE A 74 11.09 -5.02 -15.23
N GLU A 75 12.37 -4.92 -15.57
CA GLU A 75 13.25 -6.06 -15.78
C GLU A 75 13.41 -6.85 -14.48
N GLN A 76 13.77 -6.19 -13.38
CA GLN A 76 13.92 -6.84 -12.06
C GLN A 76 12.62 -7.45 -11.55
N LEU A 77 11.46 -6.84 -11.84
CA LEU A 77 10.15 -7.35 -11.45
C LEU A 77 9.61 -8.44 -12.39
N GLY A 78 10.25 -8.66 -13.55
CA GLY A 78 9.79 -9.61 -14.57
C GLY A 78 8.35 -9.33 -15.00
N THR A 79 8.07 -8.08 -15.40
CA THR A 79 6.71 -7.64 -15.74
C THR A 79 6.67 -6.71 -16.95
N SER A 80 5.50 -6.56 -17.54
CA SER A 80 5.31 -5.62 -18.65
C SER A 80 5.21 -4.18 -18.13
N ARG A 81 5.50 -3.20 -19.01
CA ARG A 81 5.32 -1.78 -18.70
C ARG A 81 3.91 -1.47 -18.19
N ALA A 82 2.87 -1.99 -18.85
CA ALA A 82 1.48 -1.76 -18.46
C ALA A 82 1.17 -2.31 -17.06
N SER A 83 1.61 -3.53 -16.76
CA SER A 83 1.44 -4.16 -15.45
C SER A 83 2.19 -3.41 -14.35
N PHE A 84 3.40 -2.95 -14.64
CA PHE A 84 4.17 -2.11 -13.71
C PHE A 84 3.43 -0.82 -13.36
N TYR A 85 2.97 -0.05 -14.36
CA TYR A 85 2.27 1.20 -14.09
C TYR A 85 0.93 0.97 -13.38
N SER A 86 0.21 -0.11 -13.69
CA SER A 86 -1.01 -0.49 -12.95
C SER A 86 -0.72 -0.76 -11.47
N MET A 87 0.28 -1.60 -11.19
CA MET A 87 0.71 -1.94 -9.84
C MET A 87 1.21 -0.70 -9.07
N ARG A 88 2.10 0.09 -9.68
CA ARG A 88 2.64 1.34 -9.15
C ARG A 88 1.52 2.31 -8.79
N ASN A 89 0.58 2.54 -9.71
CA ASN A 89 -0.52 3.48 -9.50
C ASN A 89 -1.43 3.02 -8.36
N LYS A 90 -1.60 1.70 -8.16
CA LYS A 90 -2.36 1.17 -7.04
C LYS A 90 -1.65 1.40 -5.70
N LEU A 91 -0.33 1.25 -5.64
CA LEU A 91 0.44 1.59 -4.43
C LEU A 91 0.42 3.09 -4.12
N MET A 92 0.47 3.93 -5.16
CA MET A 92 0.31 5.38 -5.01
C MET A 92 -1.09 5.74 -4.53
N GLY A 93 -2.13 5.16 -5.14
CA GLY A 93 -3.53 5.39 -4.78
C GLY A 93 -3.89 4.85 -3.39
N ALA A 94 -3.20 3.83 -2.90
CA ALA A 94 -3.29 3.36 -1.52
C ALA A 94 -2.59 4.29 -0.51
N GLY A 95 -1.82 5.28 -0.97
CA GLY A 95 -1.05 6.15 -0.09
C GLY A 95 0.18 5.49 0.53
N LEU A 96 0.64 4.34 -0.01
CA LEU A 96 1.83 3.62 0.47
C LEU A 96 3.12 4.24 -0.07
N ILE A 97 3.09 4.75 -1.31
CA ILE A 97 4.20 5.47 -1.93
C ILE A 97 3.72 6.78 -2.54
N SER A 98 4.65 7.71 -2.74
CA SER A 98 4.43 8.97 -3.44
C SER A 98 5.56 9.25 -4.43
N VAL A 99 5.34 10.18 -5.35
CA VAL A 99 6.37 10.68 -6.26
C VAL A 99 6.57 12.17 -6.00
N LYS A 100 7.79 12.56 -5.62
CA LYS A 100 8.18 13.96 -5.43
C LYS A 100 9.52 14.22 -6.11
N ASN A 101 9.60 15.25 -6.93
CA ASN A 101 10.80 15.57 -7.72
C ASN A 101 11.31 14.36 -8.53
N GLN A 102 10.38 13.68 -9.21
CA GLN A 102 10.67 12.47 -10.00
C GLN A 102 11.30 11.31 -9.21
N LYS A 103 11.16 11.30 -7.88
CA LYS A 103 11.67 10.24 -7.01
C LYS A 103 10.53 9.59 -6.23
N TYR A 104 10.54 8.26 -6.18
CA TYR A 104 9.65 7.49 -5.33
C TYR A 104 10.04 7.65 -3.87
N ARG A 105 9.04 7.77 -2.99
CA ARG A 105 9.20 7.85 -1.54
C ARG A 105 8.12 7.04 -0.86
N LEU A 106 8.43 6.51 0.32
CA LEU A 106 7.41 6.00 1.23
C LEU A 106 6.47 7.12 1.64
N SER A 107 5.19 6.79 1.81
CA SER A 107 4.15 7.73 2.19
C SER A 107 3.46 7.26 3.47
N GLY A 108 3.20 8.19 4.38
CA GLY A 108 2.43 7.94 5.60
C GLY A 108 0.91 8.10 5.40
N GLN A 109 0.45 8.46 4.20
CA GLN A 109 -0.98 8.73 3.95
C GLN A 109 -1.84 7.48 4.22
N PHE A 110 -1.36 6.30 3.85
CA PHE A 110 -2.02 5.03 4.16
C PHE A 110 -2.36 4.91 5.66
N SER A 111 -1.38 5.14 6.53
CA SER A 111 -1.57 5.04 7.99
C SER A 111 -2.53 6.11 8.50
N LYS A 112 -2.40 7.36 8.01
CA LYS A 112 -3.26 8.48 8.42
C LYS A 112 -4.73 8.21 8.10
N ASP A 113 -5.03 7.77 6.88
CA ASP A 113 -6.41 7.47 6.47
C ASP A 113 -7.00 6.32 7.28
N LEU A 114 -6.21 5.28 7.57
CA LEU A 114 -6.67 4.17 8.40
C LEU A 114 -6.95 4.59 9.85
N ILE A 115 -6.09 5.43 10.44
CA ILE A 115 -6.27 5.94 11.80
C ILE A 115 -7.51 6.83 11.86
N ASP A 116 -7.69 7.72 10.89
CA ASP A 116 -8.85 8.61 10.80
C ASP A 116 -10.17 7.82 10.73
N MET A 117 -10.26 6.86 9.80
CA MET A 117 -11.44 5.99 9.68
C MET A 117 -11.71 5.17 10.96
N ALA A 118 -10.65 4.68 11.61
CA ALA A 118 -10.79 3.93 12.87
C ALA A 118 -11.30 4.82 14.00
N ARG A 119 -10.74 6.03 14.16
CA ARG A 119 -11.17 7.01 15.17
C ARG A 119 -12.60 7.46 14.95
N TRP A 120 -12.99 7.75 13.70
CA TRP A 120 -14.37 8.10 13.36
C TRP A 120 -15.34 6.97 13.72
N TRP A 121 -15.02 5.72 13.38
CA TRP A 121 -15.88 4.59 13.75
C TRP A 121 -16.00 4.43 15.28
N TRP A 122 -14.89 4.55 15.99
CA TRP A 122 -14.84 4.43 17.44
C TRP A 122 -15.70 5.51 18.14
N THR A 123 -15.60 6.75 17.69
CA THR A 123 -16.26 7.89 18.34
C THR A 123 -17.68 8.09 17.81
N ALA A 124 -17.84 8.30 16.50
CA ALA A 124 -19.11 8.70 15.89
C ALA A 124 -20.11 7.54 15.75
N ILE A 125 -19.63 6.30 15.59
CA ILE A 125 -20.50 5.13 15.38
C ILE A 125 -20.72 4.34 16.67
N LEU A 126 -19.67 4.10 17.47
CA LEU A 126 -19.82 3.36 18.73
C LEU A 126 -20.14 4.26 19.94
N GLY A 127 -20.00 5.59 19.82
CA GLY A 127 -20.31 6.54 20.89
C GLY A 127 -19.29 6.54 22.02
N ASN A 128 -18.09 6.01 21.79
CA ASN A 128 -17.03 6.01 22.79
C ASN A 128 -16.34 7.37 22.85
N GLU A 129 -15.74 7.68 23.99
CA GLU A 129 -14.87 8.86 24.11
C GLU A 129 -13.63 8.71 23.20
N GLU A 130 -13.10 9.84 22.75
CA GLU A 130 -11.90 9.86 21.93
C GLU A 130 -10.72 9.37 22.77
N ASP A 131 -10.30 8.14 22.50
CA ASP A 131 -9.11 7.58 23.13
C ASP A 131 -7.90 8.32 22.54
N SER A 132 -7.32 9.20 23.34
CA SER A 132 -6.21 10.09 22.97
C SER A 132 -4.87 9.36 22.92
N GLY A 133 -4.88 8.02 22.88
CA GLY A 133 -3.70 7.18 22.79
C GLY A 133 -2.72 7.65 21.70
N ASP A 134 -1.64 8.27 22.16
CA ASP A 134 -0.45 8.58 21.38
C ASP A 134 0.08 7.27 20.77
N LEU A 135 0.08 7.20 19.44
CA LEU A 135 0.73 6.14 18.66
C LEU A 135 2.23 6.39 18.54
#